data_AF-A0AA90T7A0-F1
#
_entry.id   AF-A0AA90T7A0-F1
#
_cell.length_a   1.000
_cell.length_b   1.000
_cell.length_c   1.000
_cell.angle_alpha   90.00
_cell.angle_beta   90.00
_cell.angle_gamma   90.00
#
_symmetry.space_group_name_H-M   'P 1'
#
loop_
_entity.id
_entity.type
_entity.pdbx_description
1 polymer ?
#
loop_
_entity_poly.entity_id
_entity_poly.type
_entity_poly.pdbx_seq_one_letter_code
_entity_poly.pdbx_strand_id
1 'polypeptide(L)'
;MDDACSTPANFPERPIQSTNLSHDAFAVALRHGRGATVMHVQEHGLDGVEDLVLAACLENQCYDRQCEGSRAAWVFGFYKGTPAYGRFAEAILTAMSQGIDDYDGDQQRELASLMGRDGDLEAAAALRAQVWGQTFSADVRNAAAVALSHTNDPRVRKLALERLNDPGFSSDYSEELDLFKNNYQAGDETLILAALERQTVDGWEAHNLGSCAIEVCSSANSPALSGVAEWVYRTNPCSICRQRAVEKLQEWNRLPPHIAAECRHDALEDLRKLMQGPS
;
A
#
# COMPACT_ATOMS: atom_id res chain seq x y z
N MET A 1 -46.62 45.18 -39.63
CA MET A 1 -46.06 45.13 -40.99
C MET A 1 -44.60 45.52 -40.87
N ASP A 2 -43.61 44.64 -40.88
CA ASP A 2 -43.59 43.21 -41.18
C ASP A 2 -42.46 42.55 -40.39
N ASP A 3 -42.77 41.41 -39.77
CA ASP A 3 -41.80 40.47 -39.20
C ASP A 3 -41.04 39.79 -40.33
N ALA A 4 -39.74 40.08 -40.46
CA ALA A 4 -38.84 39.28 -41.26
C ALA A 4 -38.51 37.99 -40.49
N CYS A 5 -39.37 36.98 -40.66
CA CYS A 5 -39.14 35.61 -40.23
C CYS A 5 -37.87 35.07 -40.94
N SER A 6 -36.75 35.03 -40.22
CA SER A 6 -35.54 34.35 -40.65
C SER A 6 -35.80 32.84 -40.69
N THR A 7 -35.82 32.27 -41.89
CA THR A 7 -35.83 30.83 -42.13
C THR A 7 -34.64 30.14 -41.44
N PRO A 8 -34.84 29.01 -40.73
CA PRO A 8 -33.75 28.26 -40.15
C PRO A 8 -32.85 27.68 -41.27
N ALA A 9 -31.53 27.80 -41.09
CA ALA A 9 -30.55 27.23 -41.99
C ALA A 9 -30.74 25.70 -42.06
N ASN A 10 -31.10 25.21 -43.25
CA ASN A 10 -31.18 23.79 -43.54
C ASN A 10 -29.75 23.25 -43.69
N PHE A 11 -29.18 22.71 -42.61
CA PHE A 11 -27.94 21.97 -42.69
C PHE A 11 -28.23 20.65 -43.40
N PRO A 12 -27.56 20.32 -44.52
CA PRO A 12 -27.77 19.04 -45.17
C PRO A 12 -27.42 17.94 -44.16
N GLU A 13 -28.37 17.02 -43.93
CA GLU A 13 -28.12 15.77 -43.22
C GLU A 13 -27.01 15.03 -43.98
N ARG A 14 -25.77 15.18 -43.49
CA ARG A 14 -24.67 14.33 -43.93
C ARG A 14 -25.02 12.91 -43.49
N PRO A 15 -24.86 11.88 -44.36
CA PRO A 15 -25.08 10.51 -43.95
C PRO A 15 -24.29 10.24 -42.66
N ILE A 16 -24.95 9.63 -41.69
CA ILE A 16 -24.30 9.14 -40.47
C ILE A 16 -23.09 8.31 -40.93
N GLN A 17 -21.92 8.65 -40.39
CA GLN A 17 -20.64 8.05 -40.74
C GLN A 17 -20.78 6.51 -40.70
N SER A 18 -20.31 5.80 -41.74
CA SER A 18 -20.40 4.33 -41.83
C SER A 18 -19.94 3.68 -40.53
N THR A 19 -20.79 2.82 -39.97
CA THR A 19 -20.50 2.00 -38.78
C THR A 19 -19.54 0.85 -39.12
N ASN A 20 -19.46 0.46 -40.39
CA ASN A 20 -18.44 -0.45 -40.88
C ASN A 20 -17.16 0.34 -41.24
N LEU A 21 -16.17 0.32 -40.34
CA LEU A 21 -14.89 0.98 -40.49
C LEU A 21 -13.89 -0.01 -41.08
N SER A 22 -12.99 0.45 -41.96
CA SER A 22 -11.78 -0.31 -42.29
C SER A 22 -10.87 -0.41 -41.06
N HIS A 23 -9.93 -1.36 -41.06
CA HIS A 23 -8.91 -1.50 -40.01
C HIS A 23 -8.19 -0.17 -39.72
N ASP A 24 -7.70 0.53 -40.75
CA ASP A 24 -7.03 1.84 -40.60
C ASP A 24 -7.97 2.92 -40.05
N ALA A 25 -9.22 2.98 -40.52
CA ALA A 25 -10.19 3.95 -40.05
C ALA A 25 -10.59 3.69 -38.59
N PHE A 26 -10.67 2.42 -38.19
CA PHE A 26 -10.89 1.98 -36.82
C PHE A 26 -9.71 2.37 -35.94
N ALA A 27 -8.46 2.12 -36.37
CA ALA A 27 -7.26 2.46 -35.60
C ALA A 27 -7.19 3.97 -35.28
N VAL A 28 -7.47 4.83 -36.26
CA VAL A 28 -7.54 6.29 -36.06
C VAL A 28 -8.71 6.65 -35.15
N ALA A 29 -9.86 6.01 -35.31
CA ALA A 29 -11.02 6.28 -34.45
C ALA A 29 -10.80 5.87 -33.00
N LEU A 30 -10.17 4.72 -32.77
CA LEU A 30 -9.83 4.18 -31.46
C LEU A 30 -8.84 5.10 -30.73
N ARG A 31 -7.75 5.48 -31.42
CA ARG A 31 -6.74 6.40 -30.88
C ARG A 31 -7.32 7.75 -30.49
N HIS A 32 -8.31 8.24 -31.24
CA HIS A 32 -8.97 9.50 -30.94
C HIS A 32 -10.12 9.37 -29.91
N GLY A 33 -10.42 8.18 -29.40
CA GLY A 33 -11.52 7.96 -28.47
C GLY A 33 -12.91 8.22 -29.08
N ARG A 34 -13.06 8.04 -30.39
CA ARG A 34 -14.32 8.34 -31.09
C ARG A 34 -15.31 7.19 -30.94
N GLY A 35 -16.57 7.51 -30.60
CA GLY A 35 -17.66 6.53 -30.46
C GLY A 35 -17.99 5.70 -31.71
N ALA A 36 -17.45 6.06 -32.89
CA ALA A 36 -17.57 5.27 -34.11
C ALA A 36 -17.00 3.84 -33.95
N THR A 37 -15.99 3.64 -33.09
CA THR A 37 -15.49 2.29 -32.78
C THR A 37 -16.49 1.47 -31.97
N VAL A 38 -17.26 2.09 -31.06
CA VAL A 38 -18.34 1.41 -30.33
C VAL A 38 -19.44 0.99 -31.27
N MET A 39 -19.85 1.89 -32.17
CA MET A 39 -20.85 1.58 -33.20
C MET A 39 -20.39 0.42 -34.09
N HIS A 40 -19.12 0.42 -34.50
CA HIS A 40 -18.52 -0.68 -35.27
C HIS A 40 -18.58 -2.01 -34.53
N VAL A 41 -18.09 -2.07 -33.29
CA VAL A 41 -18.05 -3.32 -32.51
C VAL A 41 -19.44 -3.84 -32.18
N GLN A 42 -20.42 -2.96 -31.93
CA GLN A 42 -21.80 -3.36 -31.69
C GLN A 42 -22.47 -4.01 -32.92
N GLU A 43 -22.18 -3.52 -34.12
CA GLU A 43 -22.82 -4.00 -35.35
C GLU A 43 -22.04 -5.13 -36.04
N HIS A 44 -20.72 -5.15 -35.90
CA HIS A 44 -19.82 -6.03 -36.66
C HIS A 44 -18.91 -6.91 -35.80
N GLY A 45 -18.88 -6.71 -34.48
CA GLY A 45 -17.99 -7.43 -33.57
C GLY A 45 -16.54 -6.96 -33.66
N LEU A 46 -15.62 -7.84 -33.24
CA LEU A 46 -14.17 -7.56 -33.22
C LEU A 46 -13.42 -8.11 -34.43
N ASP A 47 -14.13 -8.76 -35.37
CA ASP A 47 -13.51 -9.43 -36.51
C ASP A 47 -12.72 -8.43 -37.35
N GLY A 48 -11.41 -8.68 -37.46
CA GLY A 48 -10.49 -7.80 -38.20
C GLY A 48 -10.13 -6.49 -37.49
N VAL A 49 -10.47 -6.30 -36.21
CA VAL A 49 -10.00 -5.17 -35.38
C VAL A 49 -9.58 -5.56 -33.96
N GLU A 50 -9.67 -6.86 -33.60
CA GLU A 50 -9.32 -7.39 -32.28
C GLU A 50 -7.90 -7.00 -31.85
N ASP A 51 -6.94 -7.04 -32.77
CA ASP A 51 -5.55 -6.65 -32.56
C ASP A 51 -5.41 -5.19 -32.11
N LEU A 52 -6.20 -4.29 -32.71
CA LEU A 52 -6.20 -2.87 -32.38
C LEU A 52 -6.79 -2.62 -30.99
N VAL A 53 -7.88 -3.32 -30.65
CA VAL A 53 -8.52 -3.19 -29.34
C VAL A 53 -7.61 -3.76 -28.25
N LEU A 54 -6.94 -4.88 -28.50
CA LEU A 54 -5.96 -5.45 -27.58
C LEU A 54 -4.78 -4.50 -27.38
N ALA A 55 -4.23 -3.94 -28.47
CA ALA A 55 -3.16 -2.94 -28.38
C ALA A 55 -3.59 -1.73 -27.54
N ALA A 56 -4.82 -1.24 -27.69
CA ALA A 56 -5.35 -0.13 -26.89
C ALA A 56 -5.63 -0.49 -25.41
N CYS A 57 -5.70 -1.79 -25.06
CA CYS A 57 -5.73 -2.21 -23.65
C CYS A 57 -4.32 -2.14 -23.03
N LEU A 58 -3.30 -2.47 -23.81
CA LEU A 58 -1.91 -2.58 -23.35
C LEU A 58 -1.19 -1.24 -23.36
N GLU A 59 -1.46 -0.39 -24.35
CA GLU A 59 -0.88 0.95 -24.51
C GLU A 59 -1.99 2.01 -24.40
N ASN A 60 -1.78 2.98 -23.50
CA ASN A 60 -2.71 4.06 -23.28
C ASN A 60 -2.62 5.07 -24.44
N GLN A 61 -3.67 5.10 -25.26
CA GLN A 61 -3.75 5.96 -26.45
C GLN A 61 -4.36 7.36 -26.16
N CYS A 62 -4.60 7.69 -24.89
CA CYS A 62 -5.13 8.99 -24.51
C CYS A 62 -4.10 10.09 -24.78
N TYR A 63 -4.51 11.19 -25.41
CA TYR A 63 -3.57 12.25 -25.78
C TYR A 63 -3.20 13.12 -24.58
N ASP A 64 -4.21 13.69 -23.91
CA ASP A 64 -4.03 14.47 -22.68
C ASP A 64 -4.79 13.81 -21.52
N ARG A 65 -4.14 12.83 -20.87
CA ARG A 65 -4.73 12.12 -19.73
C ARG A 65 -5.04 13.04 -18.54
N GLN A 66 -4.32 14.16 -18.38
CA GLN A 66 -4.55 15.08 -17.26
C GLN A 66 -5.94 15.72 -17.35
N CYS A 67 -6.47 15.89 -18.57
CA CYS A 67 -7.79 16.44 -18.83
C CYS A 67 -8.85 15.37 -19.15
N GLU A 68 -8.47 14.31 -19.88
CA GLU A 68 -9.38 13.30 -20.42
C GLU A 68 -9.65 12.13 -19.45
N GLY A 69 -8.75 11.89 -18.50
CA GLY A 69 -8.79 10.70 -17.65
C GLY A 69 -8.43 9.42 -18.39
N SER A 70 -8.89 8.27 -17.87
CA SER A 70 -8.62 6.94 -18.44
C SER A 70 -9.70 6.49 -19.41
N ARG A 71 -9.31 5.72 -20.43
CA ARG A 71 -10.24 5.07 -21.37
C ARG A 71 -10.53 3.61 -21.02
N ALA A 72 -10.04 3.10 -19.88
CA ALA A 72 -10.17 1.70 -19.49
C ALA A 72 -11.62 1.21 -19.52
N ALA A 73 -12.57 1.93 -18.91
CA ALA A 73 -13.98 1.55 -18.91
C ALA A 73 -14.59 1.47 -20.31
N TRP A 74 -14.17 2.37 -21.20
CA TRP A 74 -14.62 2.40 -22.58
C TRP A 74 -14.06 1.22 -23.38
N VAL A 75 -12.75 0.95 -23.24
CA VAL A 75 -12.09 -0.15 -23.95
C VAL A 75 -12.54 -1.51 -23.43
N PHE A 76 -12.79 -1.64 -22.12
CA PHE A 76 -13.37 -2.84 -21.51
C PHE A 76 -14.70 -3.23 -22.15
N GLY A 77 -15.52 -2.24 -22.53
CA GLY A 77 -16.79 -2.45 -23.20
C GLY A 77 -16.71 -3.13 -24.56
N PHE A 78 -15.55 -3.12 -25.24
CA PHE A 78 -15.39 -3.76 -26.55
C PHE A 78 -15.29 -5.28 -26.48
N TYR A 79 -14.64 -5.82 -25.45
CA TYR A 79 -14.37 -7.26 -25.33
C TYR A 79 -15.12 -7.93 -24.17
N LYS A 80 -15.70 -7.15 -23.25
CA LYS A 80 -16.56 -7.70 -22.20
C LYS A 80 -17.70 -8.51 -22.82
N GLY A 81 -17.86 -9.75 -22.37
CA GLY A 81 -18.92 -10.65 -22.82
C GLY A 81 -18.72 -11.24 -24.21
N THR A 82 -17.58 -10.97 -24.86
CA THR A 82 -17.24 -11.60 -26.15
C THR A 82 -16.41 -12.88 -25.93
N PRO A 83 -16.33 -13.78 -26.92
CA PRO A 83 -15.44 -14.95 -26.85
C PRO A 83 -13.95 -14.59 -26.71
N ALA A 84 -13.56 -13.36 -27.08
CA ALA A 84 -12.17 -12.91 -26.97
C ALA A 84 -11.76 -12.56 -25.53
N TYR A 85 -12.70 -12.46 -24.58
CA TYR A 85 -12.44 -12.00 -23.21
C TYR A 85 -11.22 -12.67 -22.56
N GLY A 86 -11.12 -14.01 -22.63
CA GLY A 86 -10.02 -14.74 -21.99
C GLY A 86 -8.64 -14.35 -22.51
N ARG A 87 -8.52 -14.12 -23.83
CA ARG A 87 -7.28 -13.66 -24.46
C ARG A 87 -6.89 -12.27 -23.99
N PHE A 88 -7.87 -11.37 -23.86
CA PHE A 88 -7.64 -10.01 -23.38
C PHE A 88 -7.23 -10.01 -21.92
N ALA A 89 -7.95 -10.74 -21.07
CA ALA A 89 -7.64 -10.88 -19.65
C ALA A 89 -6.21 -11.39 -19.44
N GLU A 90 -5.81 -12.47 -20.10
CA GLU A 90 -4.46 -13.04 -19.99
C GLU A 90 -3.37 -12.01 -20.38
N ALA A 91 -3.55 -11.33 -21.51
CA ALA A 91 -2.58 -10.34 -21.99
C ALA A 91 -2.49 -9.12 -21.06
N ILE A 92 -3.62 -8.62 -20.57
CA ILE A 92 -3.68 -7.46 -19.67
C ILE A 92 -3.04 -7.80 -18.32
N LEU A 93 -3.37 -8.95 -17.73
CA LEU A 93 -2.80 -9.37 -16.45
C LEU A 93 -1.29 -9.64 -16.56
N THR A 94 -0.85 -10.21 -17.68
CA THR A 94 0.58 -10.40 -17.97
C THR A 94 1.31 -9.05 -18.05
N ALA A 95 0.81 -8.11 -18.86
CA ALA A 95 1.39 -6.79 -19.00
C ALA A 95 1.40 -6.03 -17.67
N MET A 96 0.29 -6.05 -16.92
CA MET A 96 0.15 -5.44 -15.61
C MET A 96 1.23 -5.94 -14.63
N SER A 97 1.53 -7.25 -14.65
CA SER A 97 2.54 -7.85 -13.77
C SER A 97 3.98 -7.46 -14.12
N GLN A 98 4.23 -7.05 -15.36
CA GLN A 98 5.55 -6.68 -15.89
C GLN A 98 5.73 -5.15 -15.98
N GLY A 99 4.63 -4.40 -15.93
CA GLY A 99 4.59 -2.96 -16.10
C GLY A 99 5.24 -2.21 -14.94
N ILE A 100 5.89 -1.12 -15.29
CA ILE A 100 6.35 -0.11 -14.32
C ILE A 100 5.21 0.87 -14.01
N ASP A 101 5.42 1.74 -13.03
CA ASP A 101 4.43 2.76 -12.69
C ASP A 101 4.41 3.89 -13.74
N ASP A 102 3.66 3.66 -14.81
CA ASP A 102 3.44 4.59 -15.92
C ASP A 102 1.95 4.64 -16.34
N TYR A 103 1.67 5.38 -17.42
CA TYR A 103 0.31 5.58 -17.88
C TYR A 103 -0.37 4.32 -18.43
N ASP A 104 0.41 3.35 -18.88
CA ASP A 104 -0.06 2.07 -19.40
C ASP A 104 -0.40 1.15 -18.22
N GLY A 105 0.50 1.08 -17.24
CA GLY A 105 0.31 0.33 -16.00
C GLY A 105 -0.95 0.76 -15.23
N ASP A 106 -1.23 2.06 -15.16
CA ASP A 106 -2.48 2.57 -14.58
C ASP A 106 -3.73 2.08 -15.31
N GLN A 107 -3.72 2.13 -16.64
CA GLN A 107 -4.84 1.66 -17.44
C GLN A 107 -5.05 0.16 -17.26
N GLN A 108 -3.97 -0.62 -17.25
CA GLN A 108 -4.02 -2.06 -17.05
C GLN A 108 -4.56 -2.43 -15.66
N ARG A 109 -4.16 -1.71 -14.60
CA ARG A 109 -4.71 -1.86 -13.24
C ARG A 109 -6.20 -1.54 -13.18
N GLU A 110 -6.63 -0.48 -13.87
CA GLU A 110 -8.05 -0.14 -13.95
C GLU A 110 -8.86 -1.19 -14.72
N LEU A 111 -8.33 -1.71 -15.84
CA LEU A 111 -8.93 -2.82 -16.58
C LEU A 111 -9.07 -4.07 -15.70
N ALA A 112 -8.02 -4.47 -14.96
CA ALA A 112 -8.08 -5.59 -14.02
C ALA A 112 -9.12 -5.36 -12.90
N SER A 113 -9.26 -4.11 -12.43
CA SER A 113 -10.30 -3.73 -11.45
C SER A 113 -11.70 -3.88 -12.04
N LEU A 114 -11.92 -3.45 -13.29
CA LEU A 114 -13.20 -3.59 -13.99
C LEU A 114 -13.56 -5.05 -14.24
N MET A 115 -12.60 -5.88 -14.68
CA MET A 115 -12.76 -7.34 -14.80
C MET A 115 -13.18 -7.97 -13.46
N GLY A 116 -12.47 -7.63 -12.38
CA GLY A 116 -12.78 -8.14 -11.05
C GLY A 116 -14.18 -7.75 -10.55
N ARG A 117 -14.60 -6.50 -10.83
CA ARG A 117 -15.96 -6.03 -10.54
C ARG A 117 -17.04 -6.71 -11.38
N ASP A 118 -16.66 -7.22 -12.56
CA ASP A 118 -17.54 -7.99 -13.45
C ASP A 118 -17.59 -9.50 -13.12
N GLY A 119 -16.83 -9.94 -12.11
CA GLY A 119 -16.84 -11.31 -11.61
C GLY A 119 -15.59 -12.13 -11.91
N ASP A 120 -14.57 -11.54 -12.54
CA ASP A 120 -13.29 -12.21 -12.80
C ASP A 120 -12.43 -12.28 -11.53
N LEU A 121 -12.54 -13.41 -10.83
CA LEU A 121 -11.83 -13.63 -9.57
C LEU A 121 -10.31 -13.70 -9.75
N GLU A 122 -9.82 -14.10 -10.93
CA GLU A 122 -8.40 -14.16 -11.24
C GLU A 122 -7.83 -12.76 -11.41
N ALA A 123 -8.49 -11.91 -12.21
CA ALA A 123 -8.11 -10.50 -12.35
C ALA A 123 -8.15 -9.77 -10.99
N ALA A 124 -9.19 -10.01 -10.19
CA ALA A 124 -9.30 -9.45 -8.84
C ALA A 124 -8.18 -9.92 -7.91
N ALA A 125 -7.72 -11.17 -8.04
CA ALA A 125 -6.62 -11.72 -7.24
C ALA A 125 -5.27 -11.18 -7.71
N ALA A 126 -5.05 -11.07 -9.02
CA ALA A 126 -3.83 -10.54 -9.61
C ALA A 126 -3.61 -9.06 -9.24
N LEU A 127 -4.63 -8.21 -9.36
CA LEU A 127 -4.56 -6.80 -8.96
C LEU A 127 -4.22 -6.67 -7.46
N ARG A 128 -4.88 -7.48 -6.64
CA ARG A 128 -4.62 -7.54 -5.20
C ARG A 128 -3.18 -7.95 -4.88
N ALA A 129 -2.67 -9.00 -5.53
CA ALA A 129 -1.30 -9.46 -5.38
C ALA A 129 -0.29 -8.38 -5.78
N GLN A 130 -0.55 -7.64 -6.87
CA GLN A 130 0.29 -6.53 -7.29
C GLN A 130 0.33 -5.42 -6.24
N VAL A 131 -0.82 -5.00 -5.72
CA VAL A 131 -0.90 -3.97 -4.65
C VAL A 131 -0.14 -4.43 -3.40
N TRP A 132 -0.31 -5.69 -2.98
CA TRP A 132 0.41 -6.24 -1.83
C TRP A 132 1.91 -6.46 -2.07
N GLY A 133 2.33 -6.59 -3.33
CA GLY A 133 3.73 -6.68 -3.71
C GLY A 133 4.43 -5.32 -3.81
N GLN A 134 3.72 -4.20 -3.67
CA GLN A 134 4.35 -2.88 -3.72
C GLN A 134 5.19 -2.61 -2.47
N THR A 135 6.41 -2.12 -2.69
CA THR A 135 7.23 -1.55 -1.61
C THR A 135 6.84 -0.09 -1.43
N PHE A 136 6.19 0.21 -0.32
CA PHE A 136 5.92 1.59 0.07
C PHE A 136 7.18 2.23 0.69
N SER A 137 7.35 3.54 0.50
CA SER A 137 8.43 4.29 1.16
C SER A 137 8.33 4.18 2.67
N ALA A 138 9.45 4.37 3.37
CA ALA A 138 9.47 4.36 4.84
C ALA A 138 8.47 5.37 5.43
N ASP A 139 8.30 6.54 4.81
CA ASP A 139 7.33 7.56 5.26
C ASP A 139 5.88 7.07 5.18
N VAL A 140 5.51 6.40 4.09
CA VAL A 140 4.15 5.86 3.91
C VAL A 140 3.89 4.72 4.90
N ARG A 141 4.86 3.82 5.08
CA ARG A 141 4.76 2.74 6.08
C ARG A 141 4.63 3.28 7.49
N ASN A 142 5.48 4.24 7.86
CA ASN A 142 5.45 4.87 9.17
C ASN A 142 4.12 5.59 9.41
N ALA A 143 3.62 6.37 8.45
CA ALA A 143 2.31 7.01 8.56
C ALA A 143 1.17 5.99 8.77
N ALA A 144 1.21 4.87 8.05
CA ALA A 144 0.25 3.79 8.23
C ALA A 144 0.37 3.13 9.62
N ALA A 145 1.59 2.81 10.07
CA ALA A 145 1.84 2.24 11.39
C ALA A 145 1.36 3.17 12.52
N VAL A 146 1.66 4.47 12.42
CA VAL A 146 1.16 5.49 13.35
C VAL A 146 -0.36 5.50 13.36
N ALA A 147 -1.03 5.61 12.21
CA ALA A 147 -2.49 5.63 12.15
C ALA A 147 -3.13 4.37 12.76
N LEU A 148 -2.57 3.19 12.46
CA LEU A 148 -3.03 1.92 13.02
C LEU A 148 -2.75 1.80 14.51
N SER A 149 -1.64 2.34 15.01
CA SER A 149 -1.28 2.32 16.43
C SER A 149 -2.29 3.05 17.31
N HIS A 150 -3.00 4.05 16.77
CA HIS A 150 -4.07 4.79 17.45
C HIS A 150 -5.44 4.09 17.39
N THR A 151 -5.52 2.94 16.73
CA THR A 151 -6.77 2.16 16.58
C THR A 151 -6.72 0.92 17.46
N ASN A 152 -7.79 0.66 18.22
CA ASN A 152 -7.98 -0.60 18.95
C ASN A 152 -8.88 -1.53 18.12
N ASP A 153 -8.25 -2.44 17.38
CA ASP A 153 -8.95 -3.42 16.52
C ASP A 153 -8.16 -4.75 16.51
N PRO A 154 -8.82 -5.91 16.74
CA PRO A 154 -8.14 -7.21 16.73
C PRO A 154 -7.34 -7.51 15.45
N ARG A 155 -7.69 -6.92 14.31
CA ARG A 155 -6.97 -7.07 13.05
C ARG A 155 -5.62 -6.37 13.06
N VAL A 156 -5.47 -5.28 13.82
CA VAL A 156 -4.17 -4.59 13.99
C VAL A 156 -3.23 -5.46 14.80
N ARG A 157 -3.71 -6.08 15.89
CA ARG A 157 -2.91 -7.07 16.63
C ARG A 157 -2.50 -8.24 15.74
N LYS A 158 -3.44 -8.78 14.95
CA LYS A 158 -3.14 -9.89 14.03
C LYS A 158 -2.03 -9.52 13.05
N LEU A 159 -2.10 -8.33 12.45
CA LEU A 159 -1.05 -7.81 11.58
C LEU A 159 0.28 -7.68 12.33
N ALA A 160 0.28 -7.10 13.52
CA ALA A 160 1.49 -6.94 14.34
C ALA A 160 2.18 -8.29 14.63
N LEU A 161 1.39 -9.32 14.95
CA LEU A 161 1.88 -10.68 15.17
C LEU A 161 2.43 -11.32 13.88
N GLU A 162 1.77 -11.12 12.74
CA GLU A 162 2.26 -11.58 11.44
C GLU A 162 3.61 -10.94 11.12
N ARG A 163 3.74 -9.63 11.34
CA ARG A 163 4.99 -8.89 11.12
C ARG A 163 6.12 -9.33 12.04
N LEU A 164 5.87 -9.52 13.34
CA LEU A 164 6.89 -10.04 14.25
C LEU A 164 7.35 -11.48 13.93
N ASN A 165 6.54 -12.27 13.22
CA ASN A 165 6.91 -13.62 12.80
C ASN A 165 7.54 -13.66 11.40
N ASP A 166 7.53 -12.54 10.67
CA ASP A 166 8.20 -12.42 9.38
C ASP A 166 9.72 -12.53 9.57
N PRO A 167 10.42 -13.46 8.89
CA PRO A 167 11.87 -13.52 8.90
C PRO A 167 12.56 -12.23 8.43
N GLY A 168 11.86 -11.39 7.68
CA GLY A 168 12.31 -10.07 7.22
C GLY A 168 12.13 -8.94 8.22
N PHE A 169 11.55 -9.17 9.41
CA PHE A 169 11.46 -8.15 10.46
C PHE A 169 12.86 -7.68 10.89
N SER A 170 13.11 -6.38 10.82
CA SER A 170 14.39 -5.75 11.12
C SER A 170 14.21 -4.30 11.62
N SER A 171 15.30 -3.61 11.91
CA SER A 171 15.30 -2.19 12.27
C SER A 171 14.71 -1.26 11.20
N ASP A 172 14.70 -1.67 9.93
CA ASP A 172 14.08 -0.92 8.81
C ASP A 172 12.54 -0.89 8.88
N TYR A 173 11.98 -1.73 9.75
CA TYR A 173 10.55 -1.88 9.99
C TYR A 173 10.20 -1.73 11.48
N SER A 174 11.04 -1.04 12.25
CA SER A 174 10.85 -0.86 13.69
C SER A 174 9.49 -0.27 14.07
N GLU A 175 8.89 0.55 13.20
CA GLU A 175 7.55 1.12 13.34
C GLU A 175 6.44 0.07 13.48
N GLU A 176 6.67 -1.16 13.04
CA GLU A 176 5.69 -2.25 13.16
C GLU A 176 5.46 -2.67 14.61
N LEU A 177 6.41 -2.39 15.51
CA LEU A 177 6.21 -2.55 16.96
C LEU A 177 5.13 -1.61 17.49
N ASP A 178 4.95 -0.43 16.89
CA ASP A 178 3.97 0.56 17.36
C ASP A 178 2.53 0.05 17.25
N LEU A 179 2.27 -0.95 16.39
CA LEU A 179 0.96 -1.59 16.28
C LEU A 179 0.47 -2.18 17.62
N PHE A 180 1.38 -2.52 18.53
CA PHE A 180 1.05 -3.03 19.87
C PHE A 180 0.63 -1.93 20.86
N LYS A 181 0.84 -0.64 20.60
CA LYS A 181 0.59 0.45 21.58
C LYS A 181 -0.82 0.42 22.18
N ASN A 182 -1.85 0.24 21.35
CA ASN A 182 -3.25 0.13 21.78
C ASN A 182 -3.85 -1.27 21.58
N ASN A 183 -3.04 -2.24 21.12
CA ASN A 183 -3.50 -3.59 20.76
C ASN A 183 -2.76 -4.71 21.49
N TYR A 184 -1.83 -4.38 22.39
CA TYR A 184 -1.11 -5.34 23.22
C TYR A 184 -2.07 -6.19 24.06
N GLN A 185 -1.81 -7.50 24.10
CA GLN A 185 -2.46 -8.44 24.98
C GLN A 185 -1.41 -9.27 25.74
N ALA A 186 -1.79 -9.79 26.90
CA ALA A 186 -0.93 -10.68 27.66
C ALA A 186 -0.47 -11.88 26.80
N GLY A 187 0.82 -12.18 26.82
CA GLY A 187 1.49 -13.15 25.97
C GLY A 187 2.28 -12.52 24.82
N ASP A 188 1.92 -11.31 24.38
CA ASP A 188 2.62 -10.62 23.29
C ASP A 188 4.06 -10.25 23.68
N GLU A 189 4.34 -10.04 24.98
CA GLU A 189 5.67 -9.72 25.49
C GLU A 189 6.73 -10.77 25.12
N THR A 190 6.33 -12.04 25.06
CA THR A 190 7.25 -13.14 24.71
C THR A 190 7.61 -13.08 23.23
N LEU A 191 6.63 -12.75 22.39
CA LEU A 191 6.81 -12.66 20.93
C LEU A 191 7.60 -11.40 20.55
N ILE A 192 7.31 -10.27 21.20
CA ILE A 192 8.07 -9.03 21.03
C ILE A 192 9.53 -9.26 21.43
N LEU A 193 9.78 -9.81 22.62
CA LEU A 193 11.14 -10.07 23.07
C LEU A 193 11.86 -11.06 22.15
N ALA A 194 11.20 -12.14 21.74
CA ALA A 194 11.79 -13.10 20.81
C ALA A 194 12.11 -12.47 19.45
N ALA A 195 11.31 -11.50 18.98
CA ALA A 195 11.60 -10.78 17.74
C ALA A 195 12.82 -9.86 17.86
N LEU A 196 12.95 -9.18 19.00
CA LEU A 196 14.10 -8.31 19.31
C LEU A 196 15.39 -9.09 19.52
N GLU A 197 15.36 -10.23 20.24
CA GLU A 197 16.56 -11.06 20.49
C GLU A 197 17.08 -11.77 19.23
N ARG A 198 16.28 -11.88 18.17
CA ARG A 198 16.75 -12.38 16.87
C ARG A 198 17.59 -11.35 16.11
N GLN A 199 17.54 -10.09 16.51
CA GLN A 199 18.23 -9.01 15.82
C GLN A 199 19.68 -8.88 16.33
N THR A 200 20.63 -8.85 15.41
CA THR A 200 22.01 -8.43 15.71
C THR A 200 22.13 -6.97 15.32
N VAL A 201 22.02 -6.05 16.29
CA VAL A 201 21.95 -4.61 16.02
C VAL A 201 22.92 -3.81 16.87
N ASP A 202 23.42 -2.71 16.30
CA ASP A 202 24.23 -1.70 16.99
C ASP A 202 23.88 -0.30 16.43
N GLY A 203 24.37 0.77 17.08
CA GLY A 203 24.25 2.14 16.58
C GLY A 203 22.80 2.56 16.35
N TRP A 204 22.51 3.02 15.13
CA TRP A 204 21.20 3.54 14.75
C TRP A 204 20.12 2.45 14.69
N GLU A 205 20.48 1.22 14.33
CA GLU A 205 19.55 0.10 14.22
C GLU A 205 19.00 -0.29 15.59
N ALA A 206 19.89 -0.37 16.58
CA ALA A 206 19.52 -0.60 17.97
C ALA A 206 18.71 0.58 18.54
N HIS A 207 19.04 1.81 18.14
CA HIS A 207 18.27 2.99 18.52
C HIS A 207 16.81 2.91 18.05
N ASN A 208 16.57 2.62 16.77
CA ASN A 208 15.23 2.59 16.19
C ASN A 208 14.34 1.53 16.84
N LEU A 209 14.82 0.27 16.89
CA LEU A 209 14.07 -0.81 17.53
C LEU A 209 13.82 -0.53 19.00
N GLY A 210 14.84 -0.07 19.73
CA GLY A 210 14.70 0.19 21.15
C GLY A 210 13.77 1.36 21.47
N SER A 211 13.71 2.38 20.60
CA SER A 211 12.79 3.50 20.72
C SER A 211 11.33 3.04 20.57
N CYS A 212 11.00 2.29 19.52
CA CYS A 212 9.64 1.75 19.35
C CYS A 212 9.28 0.75 20.46
N ALA A 213 10.21 -0.13 20.85
CA ALA A 213 9.98 -1.08 21.93
C ALA A 213 9.68 -0.40 23.28
N ILE A 214 10.40 0.69 23.62
CA ILE A 214 10.12 1.42 24.86
C ILE A 214 8.79 2.18 24.80
N GLU A 215 8.35 2.63 23.63
CA GLU A 215 7.03 3.22 23.46
C GLU A 215 5.91 2.20 23.68
N VAL A 216 6.10 0.94 23.24
CA VAL A 216 5.17 -0.15 23.57
C VAL A 216 5.13 -0.40 25.08
N CYS A 217 6.29 -0.48 25.74
CA CYS A 217 6.39 -0.57 27.20
C CYS A 217 5.62 0.55 27.91
N SER A 218 5.78 1.80 27.44
CA SER A 218 5.06 2.96 27.99
C SER A 218 3.56 2.88 27.77
N SER A 219 3.11 2.49 26.58
CA SER A 219 1.70 2.51 26.19
C SER A 219 0.92 1.36 26.83
N ALA A 220 1.44 0.13 26.74
CA ALA A 220 0.82 -1.04 27.34
C ALA A 220 0.91 -1.05 28.88
N ASN A 221 1.95 -0.39 29.42
CA ASN A 221 2.28 -0.30 30.84
C ASN A 221 2.15 -1.62 31.61
N SER A 222 2.68 -2.69 31.04
CA SER A 222 2.60 -4.05 31.59
C SER A 222 3.96 -4.49 32.15
N PRO A 223 4.05 -4.88 33.44
CA PRO A 223 5.28 -5.46 34.00
C PRO A 223 5.78 -6.72 33.27
N ALA A 224 4.94 -7.39 32.49
CA ALA A 224 5.33 -8.54 31.67
C ALA A 224 6.38 -8.15 30.61
N LEU A 225 6.42 -6.87 30.20
CA LEU A 225 7.38 -6.33 29.24
C LEU A 225 8.76 -6.01 29.86
N SER A 226 9.04 -6.44 31.10
CA SER A 226 10.34 -6.22 31.74
C SER A 226 11.52 -6.74 30.89
N GLY A 227 11.38 -7.91 30.28
CA GLY A 227 12.41 -8.46 29.39
C GLY A 227 12.66 -7.58 28.15
N VAL A 228 11.62 -6.92 27.63
CA VAL A 228 11.75 -5.96 26.52
C VAL A 228 12.50 -4.72 26.98
N ALA A 229 12.17 -4.16 28.16
CA ALA A 229 12.91 -3.03 28.72
C ALA A 229 14.38 -3.38 29.02
N GLU A 230 14.66 -4.58 29.54
CA GLU A 230 16.03 -5.07 29.74
C GLU A 230 16.80 -5.20 28.41
N TRP A 231 16.14 -5.69 27.35
CA TRP A 231 16.73 -5.71 26.02
C TRP A 231 17.11 -4.31 25.55
N VAL A 232 16.20 -3.33 25.66
CA VAL A 232 16.46 -1.92 25.30
C VAL A 232 17.65 -1.37 26.08
N TYR A 233 17.74 -1.63 27.39
CA TYR A 233 18.88 -1.17 28.18
C TYR A 233 20.20 -1.75 27.67
N ARG A 234 20.25 -3.05 27.41
CA ARG A 234 21.47 -3.78 27.05
C ARG A 234 21.98 -3.47 25.64
N THR A 235 21.08 -3.21 24.69
CA THR A 235 21.45 -3.08 23.26
C THR A 235 21.50 -1.64 22.77
N ASN A 236 20.80 -0.70 23.42
CA ASN A 236 20.63 0.63 22.86
C ASN A 236 21.77 1.60 23.26
N PRO A 237 22.47 2.19 22.28
CA PRO A 237 23.55 3.14 22.57
C PRO A 237 23.03 4.49 23.09
N CYS A 238 21.77 4.82 22.86
CA CYS A 238 21.16 6.08 23.31
C CYS A 238 20.89 6.07 24.81
N SER A 239 21.57 6.95 25.55
CA SER A 239 21.38 7.07 27.00
C SER A 239 19.95 7.46 27.41
N ILE A 240 19.21 8.17 26.56
CA ILE A 240 17.79 8.52 26.81
C ILE A 240 16.92 7.25 26.72
N CYS A 241 17.14 6.40 25.72
CA CYS A 241 16.40 5.13 25.60
C CYS A 241 16.70 4.21 26.79
N ARG A 242 17.98 4.11 27.21
CA ARG A 242 18.37 3.35 28.41
C ARG A 242 17.75 3.92 29.69
N GLN A 243 17.72 5.24 29.84
CA GLN A 243 17.04 5.90 30.97
C GLN A 243 15.58 5.49 31.06
N ARG A 244 14.83 5.64 29.95
CA ARG A 244 13.41 5.29 29.90
C ARG A 244 13.15 3.82 30.21
N ALA A 245 14.04 2.92 29.76
CA ALA A 245 13.98 1.51 30.12
C ALA A 245 14.16 1.29 31.63
N VAL A 246 15.15 1.94 32.25
CA VAL A 246 15.39 1.86 33.69
C VAL A 246 14.22 2.43 34.49
N GLU A 247 13.66 3.56 34.07
CA GLU A 247 12.48 4.17 34.69
C GLU A 247 11.29 3.19 34.70
N LYS A 248 11.02 2.52 33.56
CA LYS A 248 9.97 1.51 33.48
C LYS A 248 10.23 0.30 34.37
N LEU A 249 11.47 -0.19 34.38
CA LEU A 249 11.86 -1.30 35.25
C LEU A 249 11.75 -0.93 36.75
N GLN A 250 12.04 0.31 37.14
CA GLN A 250 11.82 0.79 38.49
C GLN A 250 10.32 0.92 38.81
N GLU A 251 9.53 1.52 37.92
CA GLU A 251 8.07 1.65 38.06
C GLU A 251 7.41 0.29 38.32
N TRP A 252 7.87 -0.74 37.62
CA TRP A 252 7.34 -2.10 37.76
C TRP A 252 7.95 -2.89 38.93
N ASN A 253 8.89 -2.33 39.69
CA ASN A 253 9.68 -3.03 40.71
C ASN A 253 10.40 -4.28 40.17
N ARG A 254 10.94 -4.17 38.95
CA ARG A 254 11.62 -5.26 38.21
C ARG A 254 13.05 -4.93 37.83
N LEU A 255 13.60 -3.79 38.26
CA LEU A 255 14.97 -3.40 37.95
C LEU A 255 16.00 -4.45 38.44
N PRO A 256 16.76 -5.09 37.53
CA PRO A 256 17.77 -6.06 37.92
C PRO A 256 18.91 -5.40 38.73
N PRO A 257 19.42 -6.06 39.78
CA PRO A 257 20.49 -5.48 40.62
C PRO A 257 21.77 -5.12 39.86
N HIS A 258 22.10 -5.87 38.80
CA HIS A 258 23.28 -5.59 37.98
C HIS A 258 23.12 -4.33 37.13
N ILE A 259 21.94 -4.12 36.51
CA ILE A 259 21.60 -2.87 35.80
C ILE A 259 21.64 -1.68 36.77
N ALA A 260 21.07 -1.83 37.97
CA ALA A 260 21.10 -0.80 39.00
C ALA A 260 22.55 -0.45 39.44
N ALA A 261 23.44 -1.44 39.49
CA ALA A 261 24.86 -1.22 39.80
C ALA A 261 25.59 -0.47 38.68
N GLU A 262 25.31 -0.81 37.43
CA GLU A 262 25.87 -0.11 36.27
C GLU A 262 25.37 1.33 36.18
N CYS A 263 24.07 1.57 36.40
CA CYS A 263 23.46 2.90 36.35
C CYS A 263 24.10 3.91 37.32
N ARG A 264 24.67 3.46 38.45
CA ARG A 264 25.41 4.33 39.39
C ARG A 264 26.67 4.95 38.77
N HIS A 265 27.15 4.36 37.68
CA HIS A 265 28.35 4.77 36.96
C HIS A 265 28.06 5.15 35.50
N ASP A 266 26.79 5.19 35.07
CA ASP A 266 26.41 5.54 33.68
C ASP A 266 26.90 6.96 33.34
N ALA A 267 27.18 7.22 32.06
CA ALA A 267 27.61 8.53 31.58
C ALA A 267 26.54 9.62 31.77
N LEU A 268 25.26 9.27 31.70
CA LEU A 268 24.14 10.17 31.87
C LEU A 268 23.86 10.44 33.36
N GLU A 269 23.85 11.72 33.73
CA GLU A 269 23.64 12.14 35.12
C GLU A 269 22.28 11.73 35.67
N ASP A 270 21.23 11.81 34.86
CA ASP A 270 19.88 11.49 35.30
C ASP A 270 19.71 10.00 35.63
N LEU A 271 20.37 9.11 34.89
CA LEU A 271 20.45 7.68 35.24
C LEU A 271 21.14 7.45 36.59
N ARG A 272 22.24 8.18 36.87
CA ARG A 272 22.91 8.11 38.17
C ARG A 272 22.00 8.60 39.29
N LYS A 273 21.26 9.69 39.08
CA LYS A 273 20.30 10.26 40.05
C LYS A 273 19.17 9.29 40.37
N LEU A 274 18.64 8.56 39.38
CA LEU A 274 17.60 7.55 39.60
C LEU A 274 18.02 6.47 40.61
N MET A 275 19.33 6.20 40.75
CA MET A 275 19.85 5.21 41.69
C MET A 275 20.09 5.74 43.11
N GLN A 276 20.01 7.05 43.32
CA GLN A 276 20.30 7.70 44.61
C GLN A 276 19.06 7.79 45.52
N GLY A 277 17.87 7.43 45.01
CA GLY A 277 16.61 7.54 45.74
C GLY A 277 16.17 9.01 45.93
N PRO A 278 14.90 9.27 46.31
CA PRO A 278 14.50 10.61 46.71
C PRO A 278 15.32 11.03 47.94
N SER A 279 15.94 12.21 47.86
CA SER A 279 16.58 12.87 49.00
C SER A 279 15.58 13.25 50.09
#